data_AF-A0A2E9PGM4-F1
#
_entry.id   AF-A0A2E9PGM4-F1
#
_cell.length_a   1.000
_cell.length_b   1.000
_cell.length_c   1.000
_cell.angle_alpha   90.00
_cell.angle_beta   90.00
_cell.angle_gamma   90.00
#
_symmetry.space_group_name_H-M   'P 1'
#
loop_
_entity.id
_entity.type
_entity.pdbx_description
1 polymer ?
#
loop_
_entity_poly.entity_id
_entity_poly.type
_entity_poly.pdbx_seq_one_letter_code
_entity_poly.pdbx_strand_id
1 'polypeptide(L)'
;MTSNHVKKRLMYLSGEDFYLFCYSIFIILDGLDCDEKSSFKDYRKLAFLVNIVSSEKLIYIIENSSEAPLNPTDTEILFNSYSSGLMRRSEVLKILFTLEKRGFIELERGSSQDSINLFLKKNVIPKSFFNREVFSKEYENISILRKSVRRLKTLKLETMLDNIYTKNGVSTWGI
;
A
#
# COMPACT_ATOMS: atom_id res chain seq x y z
N MET A 1 23.57 -14.32 6.51
CA MET A 1 22.93 -14.29 5.18
C MET A 1 22.59 -12.84 4.87
N THR A 2 23.19 -12.25 3.84
CA THR A 2 23.01 -10.83 3.51
C THR A 2 21.59 -10.56 2.98
N SER A 3 20.96 -9.47 3.45
CA SER A 3 19.60 -9.03 3.11
C SER A 3 19.26 -9.08 1.60
N ASN A 4 20.24 -8.78 0.76
CA ASN A 4 20.12 -8.84 -0.71
C ASN A 4 19.79 -10.24 -1.25
N HIS A 5 20.27 -11.33 -0.64
CA HIS A 5 19.96 -12.68 -1.12
C HIS A 5 18.52 -13.10 -0.78
N VAL A 6 17.95 -12.61 0.32
CA VAL A 6 16.55 -12.85 0.68
C VAL A 6 15.61 -12.13 -0.29
N LYS A 7 15.85 -10.82 -0.52
CA LYS A 7 15.10 -10.04 -1.53
C LYS A 7 15.24 -10.65 -2.94
N LYS A 8 16.44 -11.06 -3.34
CA LYS A 8 16.69 -11.64 -4.67
C LYS A 8 16.06 -13.02 -4.86
N ARG A 9 15.96 -13.85 -3.81
CA ARG A 9 15.23 -15.14 -3.85
C ARG A 9 13.72 -14.94 -3.97
N LEU A 10 13.17 -13.90 -3.33
CA LEU A 10 11.77 -13.50 -3.45
C LEU A 10 11.47 -12.92 -4.85
N MET A 11 12.36 -12.10 -5.39
CA MET A 11 12.22 -11.48 -6.72
C MET A 11 12.29 -12.47 -7.90
N TYR A 12 12.74 -13.71 -7.69
CA TYR A 12 12.86 -14.72 -8.76
C TYR A 12 11.53 -15.37 -9.15
N LEU A 13 10.41 -15.02 -8.48
CA LEU A 13 9.04 -15.49 -8.77
C LEU A 13 8.19 -14.40 -9.45
N SER A 14 8.82 -13.54 -10.26
CA SER A 14 8.22 -12.31 -10.78
C SER A 14 7.03 -12.52 -11.72
N GLY A 15 5.90 -11.89 -11.37
CA GLY A 15 4.75 -11.62 -12.24
C GLY A 15 3.41 -11.58 -11.48
N GLU A 16 3.20 -12.56 -10.60
CA GLU A 16 1.93 -12.84 -9.91
C GLU A 16 2.12 -13.11 -8.41
N ASP A 17 3.20 -12.58 -7.82
CA ASP A 17 3.70 -13.11 -6.56
C ASP A 17 2.87 -12.65 -5.35
N PHE A 18 1.90 -13.48 -4.97
CA PHE A 18 1.11 -13.34 -3.75
C PHE A 18 1.96 -13.13 -2.50
N TYR A 19 3.19 -13.66 -2.47
CA TYR A 19 4.10 -13.44 -1.34
C TYR A 19 4.50 -11.97 -1.23
N LEU A 20 4.93 -11.34 -2.32
CA LEU A 20 5.30 -9.92 -2.32
C LEU A 20 4.14 -9.06 -1.85
N PHE A 21 2.92 -9.31 -2.32
CA PHE A 21 1.73 -8.61 -1.84
C PHE A 21 1.48 -8.82 -0.35
N CYS A 22 1.58 -10.06 0.15
CA CYS A 22 1.44 -10.34 1.57
C CYS A 22 2.46 -9.53 2.39
N TYR A 23 3.73 -9.54 1.99
CA TYR A 23 4.78 -8.77 2.65
C TYR A 23 4.44 -7.27 2.63
N SER A 24 4.13 -6.71 1.46
CA SER A 24 3.79 -5.29 1.34
C SER A 24 2.59 -4.92 2.19
N ILE A 25 1.54 -5.74 2.25
CA ILE A 25 0.37 -5.50 3.11
C ILE A 25 0.80 -5.41 4.58
N PHE A 26 1.57 -6.38 5.06
CA PHE A 26 2.04 -6.36 6.44
C PHE A 26 2.92 -5.15 6.76
N ILE A 27 3.87 -4.81 5.88
CA ILE A 27 4.75 -3.66 6.06
C ILE A 27 3.97 -2.33 5.99
N ILE A 28 2.99 -2.20 5.11
CA ILE A 28 2.11 -1.03 5.05
C ILE A 28 1.30 -0.88 6.33
N LEU A 29 0.66 -1.95 6.81
CA LEU A 29 -0.14 -1.90 8.03
C LEU A 29 0.74 -1.54 9.24
N ASP A 30 1.90 -2.17 9.37
CA ASP A 30 2.86 -1.88 10.44
C ASP A 30 3.40 -0.44 10.36
N GLY A 31 3.82 0.01 9.18
CA GLY A 31 4.35 1.35 8.97
C GLY A 31 3.33 2.48 9.14
N LEU A 32 2.03 2.16 9.07
CA LEU A 32 0.92 3.08 9.34
C LEU A 32 0.37 2.96 10.77
N ASP A 33 1.07 2.22 11.64
CA ASP A 33 0.67 1.97 13.03
C ASP A 33 -0.76 1.40 13.10
N CYS A 34 -1.05 0.44 12.21
CA CYS A 34 -2.27 -0.34 12.24
C CYS A 34 -2.01 -1.61 13.04
N ASP A 35 -2.80 -1.82 14.07
CA ASP A 35 -2.69 -2.89 15.07
C ASP A 35 -4.08 -3.27 15.55
N GLU A 36 -4.19 -4.05 16.63
CA GLU A 36 -5.48 -4.50 17.18
C GLU A 36 -6.36 -3.37 17.72
N LYS A 37 -5.81 -2.16 17.93
CA LYS A 37 -6.53 -0.98 18.45
C LYS A 37 -6.79 0.08 17.38
N SER A 38 -6.06 0.01 16.28
CA SER A 38 -5.99 1.05 15.27
C SER A 38 -6.11 0.43 13.88
N SER A 39 -7.25 0.63 13.23
CA SER A 39 -7.49 0.04 11.90
C SER A 39 -7.02 0.91 10.74
N PHE A 40 -6.59 0.23 9.69
CA PHE A 40 -6.55 0.78 8.34
C PHE A 40 -7.96 0.78 7.75
N LYS A 41 -8.50 1.97 7.46
CA LYS A 41 -9.85 2.10 6.92
C LYS A 41 -9.84 1.85 5.42
N ASP A 42 -10.79 1.06 4.94
CA ASP A 42 -10.98 0.73 3.51
C ASP A 42 -9.77 0.03 2.85
N TYR A 43 -9.81 -1.31 2.86
CA TYR A 43 -8.78 -2.18 2.28
C TYR A 43 -8.45 -1.88 0.82
N ARG A 44 -9.40 -1.32 0.05
CA ARG A 44 -9.22 -1.09 -1.40
C ARG A 44 -8.06 -0.16 -1.69
N LYS A 45 -7.70 0.70 -0.73
CA LYS A 45 -6.52 1.57 -0.83
C LYS A 45 -5.21 0.77 -0.94
N LEU A 46 -5.11 -0.41 -0.32
CA LEU A 46 -3.90 -1.24 -0.37
C LEU A 46 -3.49 -1.62 -1.78
N ALA A 47 -4.45 -1.83 -2.69
CA ALA A 47 -4.15 -2.18 -4.08
C ALA A 47 -3.30 -1.12 -4.79
N PHE A 48 -3.45 0.16 -4.41
CA PHE A 48 -2.64 1.26 -4.91
C PHE A 48 -1.36 1.43 -4.10
N LEU A 49 -1.46 1.34 -2.76
CA LEU A 49 -0.33 1.57 -1.86
C LEU A 49 0.81 0.58 -2.06
N VAL A 50 0.52 -0.70 -2.37
CA VAL A 50 1.56 -1.71 -2.62
C VAL A 50 2.54 -1.27 -3.71
N ASN A 51 2.05 -0.69 -4.82
CA ASN A 51 2.90 -0.21 -5.90
C ASN A 51 3.68 1.04 -5.49
N ILE A 52 3.00 1.98 -4.81
CA ILE A 52 3.59 3.24 -4.39
C ILE A 52 4.75 3.01 -3.41
N VAL A 53 4.53 2.22 -2.35
CA VAL A 53 5.55 2.01 -1.31
C VAL A 53 6.75 1.20 -1.81
N SER A 54 6.59 0.48 -2.91
CA SER A 54 7.65 -0.33 -3.52
C SER A 54 8.48 0.46 -4.55
N SER A 55 8.14 1.73 -4.81
CA SER A 55 8.75 2.54 -5.88
C SER A 55 9.21 3.90 -5.35
N GLU A 56 10.54 4.06 -5.24
CA GLU A 56 11.16 5.35 -4.89
C GLU A 56 10.78 6.44 -5.89
N LYS A 57 10.59 6.10 -7.18
CA LYS A 57 10.18 7.06 -8.20
C LYS A 57 8.75 7.58 -7.98
N LEU A 58 7.81 6.70 -7.63
CA LEU A 58 6.44 7.12 -7.33
C LEU A 58 6.40 8.00 -6.07
N ILE A 59 7.16 7.64 -5.04
CA ILE A 59 7.28 8.43 -3.82
C ILE A 59 7.86 9.81 -4.12
N TYR A 60 8.94 9.88 -4.90
CA TYR A 60 9.52 11.16 -5.32
C TYR A 60 8.49 12.04 -6.04
N ILE A 61 7.72 11.48 -6.99
CA ILE A 61 6.69 12.23 -7.71
C ILE A 61 5.61 12.74 -6.75
N ILE A 62 5.13 11.90 -5.81
CA ILE A 62 4.08 12.27 -4.85
C ILE A 62 4.58 13.28 -3.80
N GLU A 63 5.85 13.20 -3.40
CA GLU A 63 6.44 14.15 -2.45
C GLU A 63 6.68 15.52 -3.09
N ASN A 64 7.06 15.54 -4.37
CA ASN A 64 7.41 16.76 -5.09
C ASN A 64 6.27 17.29 -5.98
N SER A 65 5.10 16.64 -5.98
CA SER A 65 3.93 17.19 -6.63
C SER A 65 3.51 18.47 -5.91
N SER A 66 3.69 19.59 -6.59
CA SER A 66 3.21 20.91 -6.16
C SER A 66 1.87 21.21 -6.85
N GLU A 67 1.32 22.41 -6.63
CA GLU A 67 0.11 22.86 -7.36
C GLU A 67 0.36 23.04 -8.88
N ALA A 68 1.60 22.93 -9.34
CA ALA A 68 1.94 22.96 -10.76
C ALA A 68 1.71 21.60 -11.43
N PRO A 69 1.31 21.57 -12.72
CA PRO A 69 1.12 20.33 -13.46
C PRO A 69 2.42 19.54 -13.58
N LEU A 70 2.34 18.22 -13.38
CA LEU A 70 3.46 17.32 -13.59
C LEU A 70 3.88 17.27 -15.05
N ASN A 71 5.17 16.95 -15.29
CA ASN A 71 5.64 16.68 -16.64
C ASN A 71 4.99 15.38 -17.19
N PRO A 72 4.91 15.22 -18.52
CA PRO A 72 4.20 14.09 -19.15
C PRO A 72 4.71 12.72 -18.69
N THR A 73 6.02 12.57 -18.45
CA THR A 73 6.62 11.31 -18.03
C THR A 73 6.19 10.91 -16.62
N ASP A 74 6.16 11.85 -15.69
CA ASP A 74 5.72 11.59 -14.32
C ASP A 74 4.21 11.32 -14.25
N THR A 75 3.42 12.03 -15.07
CA THR A 75 1.98 11.77 -15.23
C THR A 75 1.71 10.36 -15.74
N GLU A 76 2.47 9.90 -16.76
CA GLU A 76 2.35 8.54 -17.31
C GLU A 76 2.68 7.47 -16.25
N ILE A 77 3.70 7.72 -15.42
CA ILE A 77 4.10 6.81 -14.34
C ILE A 77 3.02 6.70 -13.27
N LEU A 78 2.41 7.82 -12.87
CA LEU A 78 1.27 7.81 -11.97
C LEU A 78 0.07 7.09 -12.58
N PHE A 79 -0.22 7.32 -13.86
CA PHE A 79 -1.29 6.63 -14.58
C PHE A 79 -1.10 5.11 -14.60
N ASN A 80 0.13 4.65 -14.85
CA ASN A 80 0.48 3.23 -14.83
C ASN A 80 0.33 2.62 -13.43
N SER A 81 0.72 3.35 -12.39
CA SER A 81 0.51 2.94 -10.99
C SER A 81 -0.98 2.84 -10.63
N TYR A 82 -1.78 3.83 -11.03
CA TYR A 82 -3.22 3.84 -10.83
C TYR A 82 -3.90 2.65 -11.52
N SER A 83 -3.60 2.45 -12.80
CA SER A 83 -4.14 1.36 -13.61
C SER A 83 -3.80 0.00 -13.01
N SER A 84 -2.54 -0.17 -12.59
CA SER A 84 -2.10 -1.38 -11.89
C SER A 84 -2.87 -1.61 -10.58
N GLY A 85 -3.12 -0.54 -9.81
CA GLY A 85 -3.89 -0.63 -8.57
C GLY A 85 -5.35 -1.05 -8.80
N LEU A 86 -5.99 -0.54 -9.86
CA LEU A 86 -7.33 -0.98 -10.26
C LEU A 86 -7.38 -2.48 -10.56
N MET A 87 -6.43 -2.97 -11.36
CA MET A 87 -6.40 -4.38 -11.76
C MET A 87 -6.16 -5.35 -10.60
N ARG A 88 -5.56 -4.89 -9.50
CA ARG A 88 -5.13 -5.73 -8.35
C ARG A 88 -6.13 -5.78 -7.19
N ARG A 89 -7.26 -5.06 -7.27
CA ARG A 89 -8.23 -4.97 -6.16
C ARG A 89 -8.76 -6.35 -5.75
N SER A 90 -9.02 -7.22 -6.72
CA SER A 90 -9.59 -8.56 -6.47
C SER A 90 -8.58 -9.48 -5.78
N GLU A 91 -7.32 -9.38 -6.18
CA GLU A 91 -6.19 -10.15 -5.69
C GLU A 91 -5.90 -9.77 -4.23
N VAL A 92 -5.87 -8.46 -3.95
CA VAL A 92 -5.73 -7.96 -2.58
C VAL A 92 -6.84 -8.48 -1.69
N LEU A 93 -8.10 -8.46 -2.13
CA LEU A 93 -9.21 -9.00 -1.33
C LEU A 93 -9.05 -10.50 -1.02
N LYS A 94 -8.66 -11.31 -2.02
CA LYS A 94 -8.41 -12.75 -1.85
C LYS A 94 -7.29 -13.01 -0.85
N ILE A 95 -6.21 -12.22 -0.91
CA ILE A 95 -5.11 -12.29 0.05
C ILE A 95 -5.60 -11.96 1.46
N LEU A 96 -6.35 -10.88 1.63
CA LEU A 96 -6.85 -10.45 2.94
C LEU A 96 -7.75 -11.51 3.58
N PHE A 97 -8.67 -12.13 2.83
CA PHE A 97 -9.44 -13.27 3.36
C PHE A 97 -8.57 -14.45 3.77
N THR A 98 -7.48 -14.71 3.04
CA THR A 98 -6.53 -15.77 3.40
C THR A 98 -5.76 -15.42 4.68
N LEU A 99 -5.32 -14.18 4.81
CA LEU A 99 -4.62 -13.69 6.01
C LEU A 99 -5.52 -13.69 7.24
N GLU A 100 -6.79 -13.31 7.09
CA GLU A 100 -7.79 -13.37 8.17
C GLU A 100 -8.06 -14.81 8.61
N LYS A 101 -8.31 -15.73 7.67
CA LYS A 101 -8.51 -17.15 7.98
C LYS A 101 -7.32 -17.77 8.72
N ARG A 102 -6.11 -17.27 8.48
CA ARG A 102 -4.89 -17.69 9.17
C ARG A 102 -4.62 -16.93 10.47
N GLY A 103 -5.46 -15.97 10.83
CA GLY A 103 -5.39 -15.22 12.09
C GLY A 103 -4.35 -14.10 12.11
N PHE A 104 -3.79 -13.68 10.96
CA PHE A 104 -2.77 -12.62 10.90
C PHE A 104 -3.36 -11.20 10.88
N ILE A 105 -4.60 -11.08 10.41
CA ILE A 105 -5.35 -9.82 10.38
C ILE A 105 -6.79 -10.08 10.85
N GLU A 106 -7.52 -9.00 11.08
CA GLU A 106 -8.96 -9.01 11.30
C GLU A 106 -9.64 -8.08 10.30
N LEU A 107 -10.73 -8.55 9.69
CA LEU A 107 -11.58 -7.75 8.82
C LEU A 107 -12.82 -7.31 9.58
N GLU A 108 -13.07 -6.00 9.60
CA GLU A 108 -14.26 -5.42 10.21
C GLU A 108 -15.04 -4.65 9.15
N ARG A 109 -16.36 -4.82 9.10
CA ARG A 109 -17.21 -4.01 8.23
C ARG A 109 -17.08 -2.53 8.61
N GLY A 110 -16.69 -1.70 7.66
CA GLY A 110 -16.62 -0.26 7.85
C GLY A 110 -17.99 0.40 7.81
N SER A 111 -18.01 1.73 7.99
CA SER A 111 -19.25 2.51 8.06
C SER A 111 -19.95 2.71 6.71
N SER A 112 -19.23 2.51 5.60
CA SER A 112 -19.83 2.53 4.25
C SER A 112 -20.09 1.10 3.76
N GLN A 113 -21.07 0.97 2.86
CA GLN A 113 -21.67 -0.32 2.47
C GLN A 113 -20.64 -1.35 1.96
N ASP A 114 -19.52 -0.88 1.38
CA ASP A 114 -18.44 -1.70 0.79
C ASP A 114 -17.05 -1.50 1.42
N SER A 115 -16.93 -0.68 2.47
CA SER A 115 -15.64 -0.51 3.14
C SER A 115 -15.39 -1.65 4.11
N ILE A 116 -14.21 -2.28 4.04
CA ILE A 116 -13.72 -3.22 5.04
C ILE A 116 -12.48 -2.60 5.68
N ASN A 117 -12.47 -2.53 7.01
CA ASN A 117 -11.35 -2.06 7.82
C ASN A 117 -10.44 -3.25 8.17
N LEU A 118 -9.15 -2.97 8.31
CA LEU A 118 -8.14 -3.98 8.59
C LEU A 118 -7.45 -3.68 9.92
N PHE A 119 -7.31 -4.69 10.76
CA PHE A 119 -6.45 -4.66 11.94
C PHE A 119 -5.35 -5.69 11.78
N LEU A 120 -4.11 -5.31 12.09
CA LEU A 120 -2.98 -6.23 12.08
C LEU A 120 -2.88 -6.92 13.43
N LYS A 121 -2.86 -8.26 13.44
CA LYS A 121 -2.59 -9.03 14.66
C LYS A 121 -1.08 -9.18 14.82
N LYS A 122 -0.43 -8.11 15.28
CA LYS A 122 1.04 -8.01 15.28
C LYS A 122 1.68 -9.01 16.24
N ASN A 123 0.96 -9.38 17.31
CA ASN A 123 1.41 -10.34 18.31
C ASN A 123 1.61 -11.78 17.78
N VAL A 124 0.91 -12.19 16.72
CA VAL A 124 1.05 -13.53 16.13
C VAL A 124 2.13 -13.61 15.04
N ILE A 125 2.68 -12.47 14.63
CA ILE A 125 3.72 -12.40 13.60
C ILE A 125 5.09 -12.29 14.28
N PRO A 126 6.10 -13.08 13.88
CA PRO A 126 7.44 -12.96 14.44
C PRO A 126 7.97 -11.53 14.35
N LYS A 127 8.49 -10.96 15.45
CA LYS A 127 9.02 -9.58 15.48
C LYS A 127 10.11 -9.34 14.43
N SER A 128 10.89 -10.37 14.11
CA SER A 128 11.93 -10.33 13.08
C SER A 128 11.40 -10.11 11.66
N PHE A 129 10.10 -10.34 11.43
CA PHE A 129 9.44 -10.05 10.15
C PHE A 129 9.47 -8.55 9.85
N PHE A 130 9.18 -7.71 10.84
CA PHE A 130 9.14 -6.25 10.71
C PHE A 130 10.53 -5.61 10.83
N ASN A 131 11.55 -6.29 10.31
CA ASN A 131 12.92 -5.80 10.37
C ASN A 131 13.09 -4.59 9.44
N ARG A 132 13.29 -3.42 10.05
CA ARG A 132 13.49 -2.14 9.35
C ARG A 132 14.79 -2.08 8.55
N GLU A 133 15.77 -2.92 8.81
CA GLU A 133 16.98 -3.00 7.98
C GLU A 133 16.70 -3.72 6.65
N VAL A 134 15.80 -4.71 6.66
CA VAL A 134 15.42 -5.47 5.45
C VAL A 134 14.46 -4.67 4.57
N PHE A 135 13.49 -4.03 5.20
CA PHE A 135 12.43 -3.25 4.54
C PHE A 135 12.62 -1.74 4.68
N SER A 136 13.88 -1.29 4.78
CA SER A 136 14.22 0.12 5.06
C SER A 136 13.57 1.09 4.09
N LYS A 137 13.71 0.82 2.78
CA LYS A 137 13.13 1.61 1.70
C LYS A 137 11.61 1.66 1.79
N GLU A 138 10.96 0.54 2.05
CA GLU A 138 9.51 0.45 2.15
C GLU A 138 8.99 1.25 3.36
N TYR A 139 9.65 1.17 4.52
CA TYR A 139 9.30 1.98 5.69
C TYR A 139 9.56 3.48 5.48
N GLU A 140 10.65 3.84 4.81
CA GLU A 140 10.95 5.22 4.44
C GLU A 140 9.89 5.78 3.49
N ASN A 141 9.55 5.02 2.45
CA ASN A 141 8.49 5.37 1.50
C ASN A 141 7.13 5.56 2.19
N ILE A 142 6.76 4.68 3.13
CA ILE A 142 5.53 4.84 3.94
C ILE A 142 5.59 6.11 4.79
N SER A 143 6.75 6.41 5.39
CA SER A 143 6.96 7.62 6.20
C SER A 143 6.77 8.89 5.37
N ILE A 144 7.36 8.95 4.18
CA ILE A 144 7.20 10.08 3.24
C ILE A 144 5.74 10.18 2.80
N LEU A 145 5.15 9.08 2.33
CA LEU A 145 3.77 9.06 1.85
C LEU A 145 2.76 9.50 2.91
N ARG A 146 2.97 9.11 4.18
CA ARG A 146 2.14 9.53 5.31
C ARG A 146 2.19 11.05 5.55
N LYS A 147 3.31 11.70 5.23
CA LYS A 147 3.46 13.16 5.32
C LYS A 147 2.79 13.86 4.14
N SER A 148 2.98 13.34 2.93
CA SER A 148 2.39 13.90 1.70
C SER A 148 0.87 13.74 1.65
N VAL A 149 0.33 12.61 2.13
CA VAL A 149 -1.10 12.31 2.11
C VAL A 149 -1.65 12.26 3.54
N ARG A 150 -2.17 13.41 3.99
CA ARG A 150 -2.71 13.57 5.34
C ARG A 150 -3.78 12.51 5.64
N ARG A 151 -3.71 11.91 6.84
CA ARG A 151 -4.66 10.89 7.31
C ARG A 151 -4.72 9.65 6.43
N LEU A 152 -3.62 9.24 5.78
CA LEU A 152 -3.53 8.08 4.88
C LEU A 152 -4.27 6.82 5.37
N LYS A 153 -4.18 6.55 6.68
CA LYS A 153 -4.87 5.44 7.35
C LYS A 153 -6.40 5.54 7.29
N THR A 154 -6.97 6.73 7.46
CA THR A 154 -8.41 6.93 7.73
C THR A 154 -9.18 7.65 6.62
N LEU A 155 -8.53 8.33 5.68
CA LEU A 155 -9.24 8.96 4.56
C LEU A 155 -9.93 7.93 3.66
N LYS A 156 -11.00 8.36 3.00
CA LYS A 156 -11.76 7.58 2.02
C LYS A 156 -10.90 7.28 0.80
N LEU A 157 -11.21 6.18 0.10
CA LEU A 157 -10.56 5.80 -1.14
C LEU A 157 -10.56 6.93 -2.17
N GLU A 158 -11.72 7.53 -2.45
CA GLU A 158 -11.86 8.65 -3.39
C GLU A 158 -10.93 9.81 -3.05
N THR A 159 -10.87 10.20 -1.77
CA THR A 159 -9.98 11.29 -1.32
C THR A 159 -8.51 10.93 -1.47
N MET A 160 -8.13 9.67 -1.25
CA MET A 160 -6.75 9.22 -1.47
C MET A 160 -6.39 9.32 -2.95
N LEU A 161 -7.29 8.87 -3.81
CA LEU A 161 -7.05 8.86 -5.25
C LEU A 161 -7.05 10.27 -5.84
N ASP A 162 -7.91 11.16 -5.34
CA ASP A 162 -7.87 12.57 -5.68
C ASP A 162 -6.52 13.21 -5.33
N ASN A 163 -6.05 12.98 -4.09
CA ASN A 163 -4.79 13.54 -3.61
C ASN A 163 -3.54 13.00 -4.31
N ILE A 164 -3.55 11.74 -4.76
CA ILE A 164 -2.38 11.09 -5.37
C ILE A 164 -2.41 11.19 -6.90
N TYR A 165 -3.58 11.11 -7.53
CA TYR A 165 -3.72 10.94 -8.98
C TYR A 165 -4.44 12.12 -9.63
N THR A 166 -5.67 12.45 -9.22
CA THR A 166 -6.51 13.44 -9.92
C THR A 166 -5.89 14.83 -9.93
N LYS A 167 -5.41 15.30 -8.77
CA LYS A 167 -4.69 16.59 -8.66
C LYS A 167 -3.40 16.64 -9.45
N ASN A 168 -2.85 15.47 -9.77
CA ASN A 168 -1.61 15.28 -10.52
C ASN A 168 -1.85 14.99 -12.01
N GLY A 169 -3.04 15.31 -12.52
CA GLY A 169 -3.35 15.22 -13.95
C GLY A 169 -3.76 13.83 -14.45
N VAL A 170 -3.93 12.85 -13.55
CA VAL A 170 -4.37 11.50 -13.91
C VAL A 170 -5.89 11.40 -13.79
N SER A 171 -6.57 11.14 -14.91
CA SER A 171 -8.02 10.91 -14.88
C SER A 171 -8.35 9.59 -14.17
N THR A 172 -9.09 9.68 -13.07
CA THR A 172 -9.61 8.52 -12.34
C THR A 172 -11.04 8.21 -12.80
N TRP A 173 -11.27 7.01 -13.32
CA TRP A 173 -12.61 6.54 -13.71
C TRP A 173 -13.37 6.06 -12.47
N GLY A 174 -14.70 6.26 -12.43
CA GLY A 174 -15.55 5.95 -11.27
C GLY A 174 -15.26 4.57 -10.63
N ILE A 175 -15.18 4.55 -9.30
CA ILE A 175 -14.49 3.52 -8.49
C ILE A 175 -15.44 2.76 -7.58
#